data_AF-A0A9P7Q0Q0-F1
#
_entry.id   AF-A0A9P7Q0Q0-F1
#
_cell.length_a   1.000
_cell.length_b   1.000
_cell.length_c   1.000
_cell.angle_alpha   90.00
_cell.angle_beta   90.00
_cell.angle_gamma   90.00
#
_symmetry.space_group_name_H-M   'P 1'
#
loop_
_entity.id
_entity.type
_entity.pdbx_description
1 polymer ?
#
loop_
_entity_poly.entity_id
_entity_poly.type
_entity_poly.pdbx_seq_one_letter_code
_entity_poly.pdbx_strand_id
1 'polypeptide(L)'
;MIVASFAGGNFILGGIVLNNDKYKQLGIQLTESYHETYLQEAAGIGPEGFRWVDAALPANDTNNKPPPADQAAFYKKAGFYTTSGYYILRPETMESLYYAYRLTGDKKYQDYAWRAFENVRRLARHGDGFAELQDVTKADGGGFVDEMQSFWMAETLKYLYLIFAADGPVHVQGQGGKNEFVYNTECHPVRVRG
;
A
#
# COMPACT_ATOMS: atom_id res chain seq x y z
N MET A 1 7.22 6.97 4.17
CA MET A 1 7.45 5.56 4.55
C MET A 1 6.25 4.75 4.14
N ILE A 2 6.42 3.51 3.70
CA ILE A 2 5.33 2.67 3.20
C ILE A 2 4.35 2.26 4.30
N VAL A 3 4.82 2.18 5.55
CA VAL A 3 3.97 1.96 6.73
C VAL A 3 2.81 2.96 6.80
N ALA A 4 2.98 4.20 6.33
CA ALA A 4 1.91 5.20 6.35
C ALA A 4 0.88 5.01 5.22
N SER A 5 1.06 4.05 4.31
CA SER A 5 0.15 3.79 3.20
C SER A 5 -1.20 3.22 3.63
N PHE A 6 -1.31 2.66 4.84
CA PHE A 6 -2.59 2.21 5.44
C PHE A 6 -3.58 3.37 5.65
N ALA A 7 -3.07 4.61 5.73
CA ALA A 7 -3.88 5.78 6.03
C ALA A 7 -5.01 5.98 5.02
N GLY A 8 -4.82 5.58 3.76
CA GLY A 8 -5.86 5.61 2.73
C GLY A 8 -7.09 4.81 3.15
N GLY A 9 -6.89 3.53 3.49
CA GLY A 9 -7.94 2.64 3.98
C GLY A 9 -8.59 3.12 5.28
N ASN A 10 -7.79 3.66 6.20
CA ASN A 10 -8.30 4.19 7.47
C ASN A 10 -9.20 5.42 7.27
N PHE A 11 -8.83 6.37 6.41
CA PHE A 11 -9.69 7.51 6.05
C PHE A 11 -10.94 7.07 5.31
N ILE A 12 -10.84 6.08 4.42
CA ILE A 12 -12.00 5.48 3.74
C ILE A 12 -12.98 4.89 4.76
N LEU A 13 -12.50 4.08 5.71
CA LEU A 13 -13.34 3.48 6.75
C LEU A 13 -14.05 4.55 7.59
N GLY A 14 -13.31 5.57 8.03
CA GLY A 14 -13.90 6.72 8.73
C GLY A 14 -14.96 7.44 7.89
N GLY A 15 -14.70 7.63 6.59
CA GLY A 15 -15.65 8.21 5.65
C GLY A 15 -16.92 7.38 5.45
N ILE A 16 -16.81 6.05 5.42
CA ILE A 16 -17.95 5.12 5.35
C ILE A 16 -18.79 5.24 6.62
N VAL A 17 -18.17 5.06 7.80
CA VAL A 17 -18.88 4.99 9.09
C VAL A 17 -19.53 6.32 9.47
N LEU A 18 -18.87 7.44 9.16
CA LEU A 18 -19.36 8.78 9.49
C LEU A 18 -20.21 9.40 8.36
N ASN A 19 -20.40 8.68 7.25
CA ASN A 19 -20.98 9.20 6.02
C ASN A 19 -20.37 10.57 5.60
N ASN A 20 -19.03 10.64 5.56
CA ASN A 20 -18.30 11.87 5.30
C ASN A 20 -17.48 11.76 4.00
N ASP A 21 -17.93 12.47 2.97
CA ASP A 21 -17.31 12.41 1.64
C ASP A 21 -15.92 13.01 1.58
N LYS A 22 -15.57 13.96 2.47
CA LYS A 22 -14.21 14.51 2.53
C LYS A 22 -13.20 13.45 2.95
N TYR A 23 -13.55 12.61 3.91
CA TYR A 23 -12.68 11.51 4.35
C TYR A 23 -12.59 10.41 3.29
N LYS A 24 -13.70 10.07 2.63
CA LYS A 24 -13.70 9.13 1.49
C LYS A 24 -12.75 9.62 0.39
N GLN A 25 -12.87 10.89 -0.02
CA GLN A 25 -12.04 11.48 -1.07
C GLN A 25 -10.56 11.55 -0.67
N LEU A 26 -10.25 12.00 0.54
CA LEU A 26 -8.87 12.03 1.02
C LEU A 26 -8.26 10.63 1.06
N GLY A 27 -9.00 9.63 1.54
CA GLY A 27 -8.51 8.26 1.60
C GLY A 27 -8.24 7.66 0.22
N ILE A 28 -9.06 8.00 -0.79
CA ILE A 28 -8.79 7.63 -2.20
C ILE A 28 -7.53 8.32 -2.72
N GLN A 29 -7.38 9.62 -2.50
CA GLN A 29 -6.19 10.37 -2.91
C GLN A 29 -4.92 9.77 -2.30
N LEU A 30 -4.93 9.48 -1.00
CA LEU A 30 -3.81 8.83 -0.32
C LEU A 30 -3.52 7.46 -0.92
N THR A 31 -4.54 6.61 -1.11
CA THR A 31 -4.39 5.27 -1.69
C THR A 31 -3.73 5.33 -3.07
N GLU A 32 -4.21 6.22 -3.95
CA GLU A 32 -3.66 6.39 -5.30
C GLU A 32 -2.24 6.95 -5.26
N SER A 33 -1.96 7.91 -4.37
CA SER A 33 -0.63 8.50 -4.20
C SER A 33 0.40 7.46 -3.75
N TYR A 34 0.05 6.58 -2.81
CA TYR A 34 0.95 5.50 -2.40
C TYR A 34 1.09 4.43 -3.48
N HIS A 35 0.04 4.14 -4.26
CA HIS A 35 0.13 3.23 -5.40
C HIS A 35 1.10 3.73 -6.49
N GLU A 36 1.19 5.04 -6.71
CA GLU A 36 2.20 5.61 -7.62
C GLU A 36 3.63 5.23 -7.20
N THR A 37 3.93 5.08 -5.91
CA THR A 37 5.26 4.62 -5.48
C THR A 37 5.57 3.20 -5.96
N TYR A 38 4.57 2.31 -6.07
CA TYR A 38 4.73 0.98 -6.66
C TYR A 38 4.95 1.06 -8.17
N LEU A 39 4.21 1.94 -8.86
CA LEU A 39 4.25 2.04 -10.32
C LEU A 39 5.58 2.58 -10.85
N GLN A 40 6.23 3.48 -10.11
CA GLN A 40 7.41 4.19 -10.58
C GLN A 40 8.71 3.42 -10.30
N GLU A 41 8.76 2.61 -9.24
CA GLU A 41 9.94 1.82 -8.90
C GLU A 41 10.24 0.74 -9.93
N ALA A 42 11.53 0.43 -10.13
CA ALA A 42 11.96 -0.50 -11.17
C ALA A 42 11.45 -1.94 -10.94
N ALA A 43 11.34 -2.37 -9.69
CA ALA A 43 10.75 -3.66 -9.32
C ALA A 43 9.23 -3.71 -9.49
N GLY A 44 8.56 -2.55 -9.65
CA GLY A 44 7.11 -2.44 -9.59
C GLY A 44 6.53 -2.69 -8.18
N ILE A 45 7.33 -2.42 -7.15
CA ILE A 45 7.02 -2.59 -5.72
C ILE A 45 7.46 -1.32 -5.00
N GLY A 46 6.62 -0.79 -4.10
CA GLY A 46 6.92 0.46 -3.38
C GLY A 46 8.07 0.30 -2.37
N PRO A 47 8.89 1.35 -2.18
CA PRO A 47 10.03 1.31 -1.25
C PRO A 47 9.58 1.51 0.20
N GLU A 48 10.28 0.92 1.17
CA GLU A 48 9.99 1.15 2.60
C GLU A 48 10.02 2.64 2.96
N GLY A 49 10.95 3.40 2.39
CA GLY A 49 11.18 4.80 2.69
C GLY A 49 11.33 5.63 1.43
N PHE A 50 10.56 6.71 1.35
CA PHE A 50 10.68 7.73 0.31
C PHE A 50 10.44 9.12 0.88
N ARG A 51 10.86 10.14 0.13
CA ARG A 51 10.67 11.56 0.44
C ARG A 51 10.35 12.35 -0.82
N TRP A 52 9.86 13.57 -0.63
CA TRP A 52 9.60 14.53 -1.69
C TRP A 52 9.97 15.94 -1.22
N VAL A 53 10.01 16.89 -2.15
CA VAL A 53 10.16 18.32 -1.83
C VAL A 53 8.78 18.96 -1.86
N ASP A 54 8.35 19.53 -0.74
CA ASP A 54 7.13 20.33 -0.65
C ASP A 54 7.39 21.71 -1.25
N ALA A 55 6.60 22.06 -2.27
CA ALA A 55 6.69 23.35 -2.96
C ALA A 55 6.18 24.53 -2.10
N ALA A 56 5.39 24.25 -1.04
CA ALA A 56 4.91 25.26 -0.11
C ALA A 56 5.94 25.62 0.98
N LEU A 57 6.96 24.78 1.18
CA LEU A 57 7.99 25.00 2.19
C LEU A 57 9.19 25.80 1.63
N PRO A 58 9.88 26.59 2.47
CA PRO A 58 11.10 27.28 2.07
C PRO A 58 12.19 26.32 1.61
N ALA A 59 13.02 26.75 0.65
CA ALA A 59 14.13 25.95 0.11
C ALA A 59 15.22 25.60 1.14
N ASN A 60 15.28 26.33 2.26
CA ASN A 60 16.22 26.10 3.37
C ASN A 60 15.60 25.33 4.54
N ASP A 61 14.38 24.81 4.41
CA ASP A 61 13.77 23.97 5.44
C ASP A 61 14.54 22.65 5.56
N THR A 62 14.98 22.33 6.78
CA THR A 62 15.82 21.15 7.06
C THR A 62 15.08 19.83 6.86
N ASN A 63 13.75 19.85 6.85
CA ASN A 63 12.89 18.71 6.55
C ASN A 63 12.54 18.61 5.06
N ASN A 64 12.82 19.64 4.26
CA ASN A 64 12.51 19.71 2.83
C ASN A 64 13.74 19.44 1.94
N LYS A 65 14.41 18.31 2.18
CA LYS A 65 15.68 18.00 1.52
C LYS A 65 15.49 17.67 0.03
N PRO A 66 16.34 18.19 -0.88
CA PRO A 66 16.29 17.81 -2.29
C PRO A 66 16.71 16.35 -2.50
N PRO A 67 16.35 15.75 -3.65
CA PRO A 67 16.81 14.41 -3.99
C PRO A 67 18.34 14.35 -4.12
N PRO A 68 18.97 13.21 -3.78
CA PRO A 68 20.35 12.91 -4.17
C PRO A 68 20.58 13.06 -5.67
N ALA A 69 21.80 13.39 -6.08
CA ALA A 69 22.13 13.70 -7.48
C ALA A 69 21.85 12.53 -8.44
N ASP A 70 22.09 11.30 -8.00
CA ASP A 70 21.81 10.05 -8.71
C ASP A 70 20.31 9.75 -8.85
N GLN A 71 19.46 10.34 -8.01
CA GLN A 71 18.01 10.20 -8.08
C GLN A 71 17.28 11.42 -8.66
N ALA A 72 18.01 12.47 -9.06
CA ALA A 72 17.41 13.72 -9.54
C ALA A 72 16.51 13.52 -10.79
N ALA A 73 16.93 12.66 -11.72
CA ALA A 73 16.15 12.34 -12.92
C ALA A 73 14.89 11.53 -12.57
N PHE A 74 15.00 10.58 -11.65
CA PHE A 74 13.87 9.81 -11.15
C PHE A 74 12.86 10.72 -10.45
N TYR A 75 13.32 11.57 -9.54
CA TYR A 75 12.48 12.53 -8.81
C TYR A 75 11.68 13.42 -9.76
N LYS A 76 12.30 13.95 -10.81
CA LYS A 76 11.62 14.80 -11.80
C LYS A 76 10.47 14.08 -12.53
N LYS A 77 10.56 12.76 -12.68
CA LYS A 77 9.52 11.93 -13.31
C LYS A 77 8.47 11.44 -12.30
N ALA A 78 8.92 10.92 -11.16
CA ALA A 78 8.10 10.17 -10.20
C ALA A 78 7.51 11.04 -9.08
N GLY A 79 8.08 12.22 -8.80
CA GLY A 79 7.65 13.11 -7.72
C GLY A 79 8.15 12.72 -6.32
N PHE A 80 8.93 11.65 -6.19
CA PHE A 80 9.59 11.24 -4.95
C PHE A 80 10.99 10.69 -5.21
N TYR A 81 11.78 10.54 -4.15
CA TYR A 81 13.06 9.85 -4.18
C TYR A 81 13.16 8.87 -3.01
N THR A 82 13.86 7.77 -3.23
CA THR A 82 13.90 6.62 -2.33
C THR A 82 15.00 6.79 -1.29
N THR A 83 14.63 6.57 -0.02
CA THR A 83 15.55 6.65 1.13
C THR A 83 15.81 5.29 1.76
N SER A 84 14.89 4.33 1.59
CA SER A 84 15.04 2.94 2.03
C SER A 84 14.37 2.04 0.99
N GLY A 85 15.17 1.32 0.20
CA GLY A 85 14.68 0.54 -0.95
C GLY A 85 14.26 -0.89 -0.63
N TYR A 86 14.45 -1.40 0.59
CA TYR A 86 14.04 -2.76 0.90
C TYR A 86 12.51 -2.91 0.94
N TYR A 87 12.02 -4.14 0.80
CA TYR A 87 10.60 -4.48 0.93
C TYR A 87 10.43 -5.79 1.70
N ILE A 88 9.79 -5.72 2.86
CA ILE A 88 9.66 -6.85 3.80
C ILE A 88 8.31 -7.58 3.72
N LEU A 89 7.69 -7.64 2.53
CA LEU A 89 6.39 -8.29 2.31
C LEU A 89 5.18 -7.59 2.97
N ARG A 90 5.32 -6.28 3.22
CA ARG A 90 4.33 -5.49 3.97
C ARG A 90 2.96 -5.36 3.29
N PRO A 91 1.88 -5.19 4.08
CA PRO A 91 0.51 -5.19 3.58
C PRO A 91 -0.09 -3.81 3.28
N GLU A 92 0.45 -2.70 3.81
CA GLU A 92 -0.36 -1.50 4.06
C GLU A 92 -0.90 -0.85 2.78
N THR A 93 -0.20 -0.99 1.66
CA THR A 93 -0.70 -0.51 0.37
C THR A 93 -1.82 -1.42 -0.16
N MET A 94 -1.70 -2.74 0.00
CA MET A 94 -2.74 -3.69 -0.38
C MET A 94 -4.00 -3.52 0.49
N GLU A 95 -3.83 -3.21 1.77
CA GLU A 95 -4.92 -2.82 2.67
C GLU A 95 -5.70 -1.63 2.10
N SER A 96 -5.02 -0.53 1.79
CA SER A 96 -5.69 0.68 1.28
C SER A 96 -6.35 0.46 -0.08
N LEU A 97 -5.73 -0.31 -0.98
CA LEU A 97 -6.34 -0.71 -2.26
C LEU A 97 -7.61 -1.53 -2.06
N TYR A 98 -7.60 -2.47 -1.09
CA TYR A 98 -8.78 -3.22 -0.71
C TYR A 98 -9.91 -2.29 -0.24
N TYR A 99 -9.64 -1.37 0.69
CA TYR A 99 -10.65 -0.41 1.16
C TYR A 99 -11.17 0.49 0.03
N ALA A 100 -10.31 0.95 -0.88
CA ALA A 100 -10.71 1.75 -2.03
C ALA A 100 -11.64 0.98 -2.96
N TYR A 101 -11.37 -0.30 -3.22
CA TYR A 101 -12.29 -1.18 -3.93
C TYR A 101 -13.62 -1.34 -3.18
N ARG A 102 -13.59 -1.62 -1.86
CA ARG A 102 -14.80 -1.80 -1.06
C ARG A 102 -15.68 -0.54 -0.99
N LEU A 103 -15.08 0.64 -1.05
CA LEU A 103 -15.80 1.90 -1.11
C LEU A 103 -16.44 2.15 -2.47
N THR A 104 -15.69 1.94 -3.56
CA THR A 104 -16.04 2.44 -4.89
C THR A 104 -16.66 1.39 -5.81
N GLY A 105 -16.28 0.12 -5.65
CA GLY A 105 -16.54 -0.96 -6.60
C GLY A 105 -15.73 -0.84 -7.90
N ASP A 106 -14.79 0.11 -8.00
CA ASP A 106 -14.00 0.33 -9.21
C ASP A 106 -12.90 -0.75 -9.33
N LYS A 107 -12.96 -1.51 -10.42
CA LYS A 107 -12.03 -2.60 -10.71
C LYS A 107 -10.59 -2.13 -10.92
N LYS A 108 -10.34 -0.84 -11.14
CA LYS A 108 -8.95 -0.35 -11.19
C LYS A 108 -8.18 -0.72 -9.93
N TYR A 109 -8.79 -0.68 -8.75
CA TYR A 109 -8.10 -1.02 -7.49
C TYR A 109 -7.76 -2.52 -7.40
N GLN A 110 -8.58 -3.37 -7.99
CA GLN A 110 -8.29 -4.78 -8.20
C GLN A 110 -7.11 -4.96 -9.16
N ASP A 111 -7.08 -4.25 -10.28
CA ASP A 111 -5.95 -4.29 -11.23
C ASP A 111 -4.64 -3.77 -10.61
N TYR A 112 -4.75 -2.78 -9.72
CA TYR A 112 -3.61 -2.21 -8.99
C TYR A 112 -3.02 -3.26 -8.04
N ALA A 113 -3.87 -3.90 -7.24
CA ALA A 113 -3.50 -4.97 -6.33
C ALA A 113 -2.93 -6.20 -7.06
N TRP A 114 -3.53 -6.58 -8.19
CA TRP A 114 -3.08 -7.72 -8.99
C TRP A 114 -1.67 -7.51 -9.53
N ARG A 115 -1.39 -6.35 -10.13
CA ARG A 115 -0.06 -6.02 -10.67
C ARG A 115 1.01 -6.01 -9.58
N ALA A 116 0.69 -5.45 -8.40
CA ALA A 116 1.60 -5.48 -7.26
C ALA A 116 1.88 -6.93 -6.82
N PHE A 117 0.84 -7.77 -6.71
CA PHE A 117 1.01 -9.18 -6.38
C PHE A 117 1.83 -9.95 -7.42
N GLU A 118 1.64 -9.70 -8.71
CA GLU A 118 2.44 -10.34 -9.76
C GLU A 118 3.93 -9.99 -9.63
N ASN A 119 4.27 -8.73 -9.33
CA ASN A 119 5.64 -8.32 -9.09
C ASN A 119 6.23 -8.97 -7.83
N VAL A 120 5.50 -8.95 -6.71
CA VAL A 120 5.92 -9.63 -5.47
C VAL A 120 6.10 -11.12 -5.71
N ARG A 121 5.15 -11.79 -6.38
CA ARG A 121 5.26 -13.22 -6.73
C ARG A 121 6.45 -13.52 -7.63
N ARG A 122 6.75 -12.66 -8.59
CA ARG A 122 7.89 -12.86 -9.50
C ARG A 122 9.24 -12.67 -8.80
N LEU A 123 9.33 -11.67 -7.92
CA LEU A 123 10.60 -11.22 -7.33
C LEU A 123 10.89 -11.83 -5.96
N ALA A 124 9.87 -11.95 -5.10
CA ALA A 124 10.04 -12.40 -3.73
C ALA A 124 9.88 -13.91 -3.55
N ARG A 125 9.34 -14.65 -4.53
CA ARG A 125 9.20 -16.11 -4.42
C ARG A 125 10.57 -16.79 -4.39
N HIS A 126 10.90 -17.41 -3.27
CA HIS A 126 12.16 -18.12 -3.06
C HIS A 126 11.92 -19.41 -2.27
N GLY A 127 12.55 -20.50 -2.71
CA GLY A 127 12.36 -21.83 -2.11
C GLY A 127 10.87 -22.20 -1.98
N ASP A 128 10.48 -22.59 -0.77
CA ASP A 128 9.13 -23.02 -0.44
C ASP A 128 8.16 -21.86 -0.12
N GLY A 129 8.66 -20.62 -0.07
CA GLY A 129 7.91 -19.47 0.42
C GLY A 129 8.20 -18.18 -0.34
N PHE A 130 8.18 -17.07 0.40
CA PHE A 130 8.48 -15.73 -0.08
C PHE A 130 9.54 -15.12 0.84
N ALA A 131 10.39 -14.26 0.29
CA ALA A 131 11.52 -13.64 0.96
C ALA A 131 11.49 -12.13 0.76
N GLU A 132 12.01 -11.37 1.72
CA GLU A 132 12.13 -9.92 1.59
C GLU A 132 13.06 -9.54 0.43
N LEU A 133 12.86 -8.35 -0.15
CA LEU A 133 13.71 -7.80 -1.21
C LEU A 133 14.67 -6.76 -0.63
N GLN A 134 15.92 -6.77 -1.11
CA GLN A 134 16.94 -5.84 -0.62
C GLN A 134 16.78 -4.43 -1.19
N ASP A 135 16.35 -4.30 -2.46
CA ASP A 135 16.30 -3.01 -3.15
C ASP A 135 15.30 -3.01 -4.33
N VAL A 136 14.12 -2.45 -4.12
CA VAL A 136 13.06 -2.31 -5.13
C VAL A 136 13.39 -1.28 -6.22
N THR A 137 14.43 -0.46 -6.03
CA THR A 137 14.92 0.45 -7.07
C THR A 137 15.64 -0.30 -8.19
N LYS A 138 15.94 -1.59 -7.97
CA LYS A 138 16.47 -2.51 -8.98
C LYS A 138 15.37 -3.40 -9.52
N ALA A 139 15.35 -3.60 -10.84
CA ALA A 139 14.31 -4.37 -11.53
C ALA A 139 14.22 -5.85 -11.10
N ASP A 140 15.31 -6.39 -10.54
CA ASP A 140 15.42 -7.74 -9.99
C ASP A 140 15.20 -7.81 -8.47
N GLY A 141 14.83 -6.69 -7.82
CA GLY A 141 14.62 -6.60 -6.37
C GLY A 141 15.91 -6.52 -5.55
N GLY A 142 17.08 -6.50 -6.20
CA GLY A 142 18.37 -6.34 -5.55
C GLY A 142 18.86 -7.55 -4.74
N GLY A 143 18.24 -8.71 -4.94
CA GLY A 143 18.47 -9.91 -4.13
C GLY A 143 17.43 -10.07 -3.03
N PHE A 144 17.59 -11.10 -2.20
CA PHE A 144 16.63 -11.44 -1.16
C PHE A 144 17.28 -11.48 0.23
N VAL A 145 16.43 -11.38 1.26
CA VAL A 145 16.77 -11.70 2.66
C VAL A 145 15.95 -12.93 3.03
N ASP A 146 16.59 -13.96 3.59
CA ASP A 146 15.97 -15.26 3.92
C ASP A 146 15.05 -15.16 5.16
N GLU A 147 14.06 -14.29 5.07
CA GLU A 147 13.05 -14.00 6.09
C GLU A 147 11.66 -13.92 5.44
N MET A 148 10.68 -14.52 6.11
CA MET A 148 9.27 -14.41 5.74
C MET A 148 8.45 -14.03 6.97
N GLN A 149 8.05 -12.77 7.04
CA GLN A 149 7.32 -12.25 8.19
C GLN A 149 5.92 -12.85 8.29
N SER A 150 5.40 -13.02 9.51
CA SER A 150 4.07 -13.62 9.74
C SER A 150 2.94 -12.84 9.07
N PHE A 151 3.07 -11.51 8.98
CA PHE A 151 2.08 -10.64 8.34
C PHE A 151 1.96 -10.85 6.83
N TRP A 152 2.93 -11.52 6.18
CA TRP A 152 2.74 -11.94 4.79
C TRP A 152 1.49 -12.82 4.66
N MET A 153 1.31 -13.77 5.58
CA MET A 153 0.14 -14.66 5.60
C MET A 153 -1.07 -13.99 6.24
N ALA A 154 -0.88 -13.27 7.36
CA ALA A 154 -1.99 -12.68 8.09
C ALA A 154 -2.61 -11.51 7.33
N GLU A 155 -1.82 -10.67 6.66
CA GLU A 155 -2.27 -9.39 6.15
C GLU A 155 -2.19 -9.31 4.64
N THR A 156 -0.98 -9.39 4.07
CA THR A 156 -0.75 -9.11 2.65
C THR A 156 -1.55 -10.06 1.77
N LEU A 157 -1.42 -11.37 2.00
CA LEU A 157 -2.21 -12.38 1.29
C LEU A 157 -3.70 -12.30 1.60
N LYS A 158 -4.11 -11.87 2.79
CA LYS A 158 -5.53 -11.78 3.14
C LYS A 158 -6.21 -10.61 2.41
N TYR A 159 -5.62 -9.42 2.39
CA TYR A 159 -6.16 -8.29 1.61
C TYR A 159 -6.16 -8.58 0.11
N LEU A 160 -5.07 -9.18 -0.40
CA LEU A 160 -4.98 -9.63 -1.78
C LEU A 160 -6.02 -10.70 -2.13
N TYR A 161 -6.38 -11.59 -1.20
CA TYR A 161 -7.46 -12.54 -1.43
C TYR A 161 -8.84 -11.87 -1.41
N LEU A 162 -9.13 -11.09 -0.36
CA LEU A 162 -10.45 -10.50 -0.11
C LEU A 162 -10.85 -9.46 -1.16
N ILE A 163 -9.90 -8.78 -1.80
CA ILE A 163 -10.23 -7.84 -2.87
C ILE A 163 -10.84 -8.54 -4.10
N PHE A 164 -10.57 -9.83 -4.31
CA PHE A 164 -11.13 -10.62 -5.42
C PHE A 164 -12.16 -11.67 -4.99
N ALA A 165 -12.24 -11.98 -3.70
CA ALA A 165 -13.16 -12.98 -3.17
C ALA A 165 -14.62 -12.55 -3.38
N ALA A 166 -15.51 -13.55 -3.39
CA ALA A 166 -16.94 -13.29 -3.36
C ALA A 166 -17.33 -12.58 -2.05
N ASP A 167 -18.32 -11.69 -2.13
CA ASP A 167 -18.81 -10.94 -0.99
C ASP A 167 -19.25 -11.85 0.17
N GLY A 168 -18.97 -11.39 1.38
CA GLY A 168 -19.25 -12.13 2.61
C GLY A 168 -19.17 -11.24 3.84
N PRO A 169 -19.56 -11.74 5.02
CA PRO A 169 -19.77 -10.93 6.23
C PRO A 169 -18.49 -10.26 6.76
N VAL A 170 -17.33 -10.84 6.47
CA VAL A 170 -16.02 -10.28 6.86
C VAL A 170 -15.55 -9.15 5.95
N HIS A 171 -16.20 -8.91 4.80
CA HIS A 171 -15.81 -7.81 3.92
C HIS A 171 -16.26 -6.47 4.51
N VAL A 172 -15.46 -5.44 4.24
CA VAL A 172 -15.83 -4.07 4.57
C VAL A 172 -17.01 -3.66 3.68
N GLN A 173 -18.05 -3.13 4.32
CA GLN A 173 -19.30 -2.73 3.71
C GLN A 173 -19.24 -1.23 3.39
N GLY A 174 -18.74 -0.87 2.21
CA GLY A 174 -18.62 0.53 1.77
C GLY A 174 -19.82 1.06 0.97
N GLN A 175 -20.70 0.17 0.52
CA GLN A 175 -21.77 0.48 -0.45
C GLN A 175 -23.19 0.35 0.16
N GLY A 176 -23.35 0.78 1.42
CA GLY A 176 -24.65 0.86 2.11
C GLY A 176 -24.97 -0.31 3.06
N GLY A 177 -24.09 -1.30 3.18
CA GLY A 177 -24.18 -2.35 4.19
C GLY A 177 -23.63 -1.91 5.56
N LYS A 178 -23.92 -2.68 6.62
CA LYS A 178 -23.35 -2.47 7.95
C LYS A 178 -22.19 -3.44 8.17
N ASN A 179 -21.06 -2.95 8.67
CA ASN A 179 -19.94 -3.81 9.03
C ASN A 179 -20.30 -4.69 10.24
N GLU A 180 -20.31 -6.01 10.05
CA GLU A 180 -20.45 -7.00 11.14
C GLU A 180 -19.11 -7.34 11.80
N PHE A 181 -18.02 -7.07 11.10
CA PHE A 181 -16.65 -7.30 11.55
C PHE A 181 -15.82 -6.02 11.41
N VAL A 182 -14.80 -5.89 12.26
CA VAL A 182 -13.75 -4.89 12.18
C VAL A 182 -12.39 -5.58 12.22
N TYR A 183 -11.48 -5.20 11.35
CA TYR A 183 -10.13 -5.75 11.35
C TYR A 183 -9.31 -5.08 12.45
N ASN A 184 -8.55 -5.88 13.22
CA ASN A 184 -7.46 -5.31 14.02
C ASN A 184 -6.29 -4.91 13.10
N THR A 185 -5.22 -4.35 13.69
CA THR A 185 -4.05 -3.88 12.93
C THR A 185 -3.21 -4.97 12.28
N GLU A 186 -3.54 -6.25 12.47
CA GLU A 186 -2.85 -7.41 11.87
C GLU A 186 -3.83 -8.19 10.96
N CYS A 187 -4.79 -7.46 10.38
CA CYS A 187 -5.81 -8.01 9.48
C CYS A 187 -6.62 -9.20 10.07
N HIS A 188 -6.79 -9.29 11.40
CA HIS A 188 -7.67 -10.29 12.01
C HIS A 188 -9.08 -9.70 12.20
N PRO A 189 -10.12 -10.27 11.55
CA PRO A 189 -11.48 -9.78 11.70
C PRO A 189 -12.05 -10.15 13.06
N VAL A 190 -12.54 -9.14 13.79
CA VAL A 190 -13.21 -9.26 15.09
C VAL A 190 -14.66 -8.88 14.92
N ARG A 191 -15.57 -9.69 15.45
CA ARG A 191 -17.01 -9.42 15.37
C ARG A 191 -17.37 -8.17 16.17
N VAL A 192 -18.12 -7.26 15.57
CA VAL A 192 -18.62 -6.05 16.23
C VAL A 192 -19.64 -6.44 17.32
N ARG A 193 -19.63 -5.71 18.43
CA ARG A 193 -20.61 -5.89 19.51
C ARG A 193 -22.00 -5.49 19.03
N GLY A 194 -22.98 -6.38 19.20
CA GLY A 194 -24.40 -6.11 18.95
C GLY A 194 -25.09 -5.34 20.07
#